data_AF-A0A077LY03-F1
#
_entry.id   AF-A0A077LY03-F1
#
_cell.length_a   1.000
_cell.length_b   1.000
_cell.length_c   1.000
_cell.angle_alpha   90.00
_cell.angle_beta   90.00
_cell.angle_gamma   90.00
#
_symmetry.space_group_name_H-M   'P 1'
#
loop_
_entity.id
_entity.type
_entity.pdbx_description
1 polymer ?
#
loop_
_entity_poly.entity_id
_entity_poly.type
_entity_poly.pdbx_seq_one_letter_code
_entity_poly.pdbx_strand_id
1 'polypeptide(L)'
;MDNAVRLMQVGGVVAIISVVIGLFSKGTIHDAIVKANESATATKKLTASEIDSLTTVSMVSAVVVGLIAVALWFWMASVNGKGKQWGRIVATVFFVLSVLSLVASLARPESVLTRILGLVQLIVGAAAIYFMYQKDSSEFYRASSAPRM
;
A
#
# COMPACT_ATOMS: atom_id res chain seq x y z
N MET A 1 -17.98 5.92 -12.93
CA MET A 1 -17.77 4.68 -12.14
C MET A 1 -16.72 3.78 -12.74
N ASP A 2 -16.87 3.35 -14.00
CA ASP A 2 -15.98 2.38 -14.65
C ASP A 2 -14.51 2.77 -14.57
N ASN A 3 -14.19 4.06 -14.73
CA ASN A 3 -12.82 4.56 -14.63
C ASN A 3 -12.23 4.44 -13.21
N ALA A 4 -13.04 4.66 -12.16
CA ALA A 4 -12.59 4.53 -10.77
C ALA A 4 -12.33 3.06 -10.40
N VAL A 5 -13.21 2.15 -10.83
CA VAL A 5 -13.04 0.71 -10.61
C VAL A 5 -11.81 0.19 -11.35
N ARG A 6 -11.59 0.62 -12.61
CA ARG A 6 -10.39 0.28 -13.38
C ARG A 6 -9.11 0.78 -12.71
N LEU A 7 -9.10 2.01 -12.20
CA LEU A 7 -7.95 2.53 -11.45
C LEU A 7 -7.68 1.73 -10.16
N MET A 8 -8.74 1.26 -9.48
CA MET A 8 -8.56 0.37 -8.32
C MET A 8 -8.00 -0.99 -8.70
N GLN A 9 -8.41 -1.54 -9.84
CA GLN A 9 -7.83 -2.78 -10.37
C GLN A 9 -6.36 -2.58 -10.76
N VAL A 10 -6.01 -1.46 -11.39
CA VAL A 10 -4.61 -1.10 -11.68
C VAL A 10 -3.81 -0.99 -10.38
N GLY A 11 -4.34 -0.33 -9.35
CA GLY A 11 -3.73 -0.29 -8.02
C GLY A 11 -3.51 -1.68 -7.41
N GLY A 12 -4.48 -2.58 -7.57
CA GLY A 12 -4.36 -3.99 -7.17
C GLY A 12 -3.26 -4.75 -7.92
N VAL A 13 -3.15 -4.56 -9.24
CA VAL A 13 -2.09 -5.18 -10.06
C VAL A 13 -0.71 -4.64 -9.68
N VAL A 14 -0.58 -3.33 -9.46
CA VAL A 14 0.66 -2.72 -8.98
C VAL A 14 1.05 -3.27 -7.60
N ALA A 15 0.08 -3.45 -6.70
CA ALA A 15 0.32 -4.07 -5.40
C ALA A 15 0.80 -5.53 -5.53
N ILE A 16 0.24 -6.31 -6.46
CA ILE A 16 0.72 -7.69 -6.75
C ILE A 16 2.17 -7.66 -7.22
N ILE A 17 2.49 -6.82 -8.21
CA ILE A 17 3.85 -6.69 -8.74
C ILE A 17 4.83 -6.31 -7.62
N SER A 18 4.42 -5.40 -6.74
CA SER A 18 5.23 -4.96 -5.60
C SER A 18 5.50 -6.11 -4.61
N VAL A 19 4.49 -6.96 -4.33
CA VAL A 19 4.67 -8.17 -3.51
C VAL A 19 5.65 -9.14 -4.16
N VAL A 20 5.51 -9.38 -5.47
CA VAL A 20 6.40 -10.28 -6.21
C VAL A 20 7.84 -9.79 -6.16
N ILE A 21 8.08 -8.49 -6.40
CA ILE A 21 9.42 -7.90 -6.29
C ILE A 21 9.95 -8.04 -4.86
N GLY A 22 9.11 -7.80 -3.85
CA GLY A 22 9.47 -7.97 -2.44
C GLY A 22 9.92 -9.38 -2.08
N LEU A 23 9.29 -10.42 -2.66
CA LEU A 23 9.68 -11.82 -2.46
C LEU A 23 11.11 -12.11 -2.94
N PHE A 24 11.56 -11.45 -4.01
CA PHE A 24 12.91 -11.63 -4.55
C PHE A 24 13.95 -10.67 -3.93
N SER A 25 13.54 -9.81 -3.01
CA SER A 25 14.40 -8.75 -2.43
C SER A 25 15.17 -9.18 -1.17
N LYS A 26 15.24 -10.50 -0.85
CA LYS A 26 15.90 -10.99 0.37
C LYS A 26 17.32 -10.44 0.55
N GLY A 27 18.14 -10.53 -0.51
CA GLY A 27 19.53 -10.04 -0.48
C GLY A 27 19.61 -8.55 -0.17
N THR A 28 18.81 -7.74 -0.86
CA THR A 28 18.73 -6.29 -0.63
C THR A 28 18.31 -5.94 0.81
N ILE A 29 17.34 -6.66 1.38
CA ILE A 29 16.88 -6.45 2.76
C ILE A 29 17.98 -6.83 3.75
N HIS A 30 18.62 -7.99 3.54
CA HIS A 30 19.72 -8.46 4.36
C HIS A 30 20.89 -7.45 4.36
N ASP A 31 21.33 -7.02 3.18
CA ASP A 31 22.45 -6.07 3.03
C ASP A 31 22.13 -4.72 3.65
N ALA A 32 20.87 -4.26 3.54
CA ALA A 32 20.42 -3.04 4.20
C ALA A 32 20.46 -3.16 5.74
N ILE A 33 20.07 -4.31 6.30
CA ILE A 33 20.14 -4.57 7.74
C ILE A 33 21.60 -4.65 8.21
N VAL A 34 22.48 -5.34 7.46
CA VAL A 34 23.91 -5.41 7.78
C VAL A 34 24.52 -4.00 7.81
N LYS A 35 24.27 -3.20 6.77
CA LYS A 35 24.78 -1.82 6.70
C LYS A 35 24.24 -0.92 7.81
N ALA A 36 22.96 -1.07 8.17
CA ALA A 36 22.38 -0.37 9.32
C ALA A 36 23.02 -0.81 10.64
N ASN A 37 23.33 -2.10 10.78
CA ASN A 37 24.00 -2.68 11.95
C ASN A 37 25.46 -2.21 12.09
N GLU A 38 26.17 -2.05 10.97
CA GLU A 38 27.54 -1.49 10.95
C GLU A 38 27.57 -0.05 11.48
N SER A 39 26.50 0.71 11.23
CA SER A 39 26.33 2.09 11.67
C SER A 39 25.83 2.22 13.11
N ALA A 40 25.47 1.11 13.76
CA ALA A 40 24.93 1.10 15.12
C ALA A 40 26.04 1.16 16.18
N THR A 41 25.74 1.81 17.31
CA THR A 41 26.63 1.84 18.50
C THR A 41 26.92 0.41 18.98
N ALA A 42 28.10 0.17 19.55
CA ALA A 42 28.55 -1.17 19.97
C ALA A 42 27.54 -1.94 20.86
N THR A 43 26.75 -1.24 21.67
CA THR A 43 25.69 -1.80 22.53
C THR A 43 24.38 -2.15 21.80
N LYS A 44 24.23 -1.77 20.53
CA LYS A 44 23.06 -2.05 19.69
C LYS A 44 23.38 -2.95 18.49
N LYS A 45 24.61 -3.48 18.40
CA LYS A 45 24.98 -4.37 17.30
C LYS A 45 24.27 -5.71 17.43
N LEU A 46 23.59 -6.09 16.35
CA LEU A 46 22.97 -7.39 16.14
C LEU A 46 24.03 -8.43 15.76
N THR A 47 23.83 -9.64 16.24
CA THR A 47 24.55 -10.85 15.82
C THR A 47 24.09 -11.33 14.44
N ALA A 48 24.86 -12.19 13.78
CA ALA A 48 24.48 -12.74 12.48
C ALA A 48 23.12 -13.48 12.51
N SER A 49 22.82 -14.19 13.59
CA SER A 49 21.54 -14.89 13.80
C SER A 49 20.37 -13.90 13.93
N GLU A 50 20.57 -12.78 14.63
CA GLU A 50 19.56 -11.72 14.75
C GLU A 50 19.32 -11.00 13.43
N ILE A 51 20.36 -10.80 12.61
CA ILE A 51 20.24 -10.22 11.27
C ILE A 51 19.42 -11.13 10.34
N ASP A 52 19.69 -12.43 10.32
CA ASP A 52 18.92 -13.38 9.49
C ASP A 52 17.47 -13.52 9.96
N SER A 53 17.27 -13.54 11.28
CA SER A 53 15.93 -13.53 11.89
C SER A 53 15.17 -12.25 11.52
N LEU A 54 15.80 -11.09 11.65
CA LEU A 54 15.19 -9.80 11.31
C LEU A 54 14.90 -9.68 9.81
N THR A 55 15.78 -10.20 8.96
CA THR A 55 15.58 -10.29 7.50
C THR A 55 14.35 -11.13 7.19
N THR A 56 14.25 -12.31 7.81
CA THR A 56 13.14 -13.24 7.61
C THR A 56 11.82 -12.65 8.10
N VAL A 57 11.79 -12.07 9.30
CA VAL A 57 10.60 -11.39 9.85
C VAL A 57 10.19 -10.23 8.94
N SER A 58 11.14 -9.41 8.50
CA SER A 58 10.85 -8.27 7.60
C SER A 58 10.24 -8.74 6.28
N MET A 59 10.77 -9.81 5.68
CA MET A 59 10.19 -10.40 4.46
C MET A 59 8.78 -10.91 4.69
N VAL A 60 8.56 -11.72 5.73
CA VAL A 60 7.22 -12.28 6.03
C VAL A 60 6.23 -11.15 6.28
N SER A 61 6.59 -10.15 7.08
CA SER A 61 5.75 -8.99 7.32
C SER A 61 5.44 -8.22 6.03
N ALA A 62 6.43 -7.97 5.17
CA ALA A 62 6.22 -7.27 3.91
C ALA A 62 5.25 -8.02 2.98
N VAL A 63 5.38 -9.35 2.89
CA VAL A 63 4.48 -10.20 2.09
C VAL A 63 3.07 -10.17 2.64
N VAL A 64 2.90 -10.35 3.96
CA VAL A 64 1.58 -10.32 4.60
C VAL A 64 0.89 -8.98 4.38
N VAL A 65 1.60 -7.87 4.63
CA VAL A 65 1.08 -6.51 4.43
C VAL A 65 0.71 -6.28 2.96
N GLY A 66 1.56 -6.71 2.03
CA GLY A 66 1.30 -6.55 0.61
C GLY A 66 0.11 -7.38 0.13
N LEU A 67 -0.07 -8.62 0.60
CA LEU A 67 -1.25 -9.43 0.30
C LEU A 67 -2.54 -8.81 0.86
N ILE A 68 -2.48 -8.25 2.07
CA ILE A 68 -3.59 -7.49 2.64
C ILE A 68 -3.92 -6.28 1.75
N ALA A 69 -2.91 -5.53 1.31
CA ALA A 69 -3.10 -4.39 0.42
C ALA A 69 -3.73 -4.81 -0.92
N VAL A 70 -3.30 -5.92 -1.53
CA VAL A 70 -3.89 -6.48 -2.74
C VAL A 70 -5.36 -6.82 -2.52
N ALA A 71 -5.67 -7.57 -1.46
CA ALA A 71 -7.04 -7.95 -1.13
C ALA A 71 -7.93 -6.71 -0.93
N LEU A 72 -7.42 -5.69 -0.25
CA LEU A 72 -8.12 -4.43 -0.04
C LEU A 72 -8.39 -3.68 -1.34
N TRP A 73 -7.43 -3.59 -2.26
CA TRP A 73 -7.64 -2.95 -3.56
C TRP A 73 -8.77 -3.61 -4.37
N PHE A 74 -8.76 -4.93 -4.47
CA PHE A 74 -9.81 -5.65 -5.20
C PHE A 74 -11.16 -5.60 -4.48
N TRP A 75 -11.14 -5.67 -3.15
CA TRP A 75 -12.36 -5.51 -2.36
C TRP A 75 -12.97 -4.11 -2.51
N MET A 76 -12.15 -3.05 -2.46
CA MET A 76 -12.59 -1.68 -2.74
C MET A 76 -13.12 -1.54 -4.17
N ALA A 77 -12.46 -2.15 -5.17
CA ALA A 77 -12.96 -2.17 -6.55
C ALA A 77 -14.37 -2.79 -6.64
N SER A 78 -14.58 -3.93 -5.95
CA SER A 78 -15.87 -4.62 -5.91
C SER A 78 -16.96 -3.81 -5.19
N VAL A 79 -16.66 -3.25 -4.02
CA VAL A 79 -17.61 -2.46 -3.22
C VAL A 79 -18.01 -1.16 -3.93
N ASN A 80 -17.04 -0.48 -4.55
CA ASN A 80 -17.28 0.76 -5.29
C ASN A 80 -18.00 0.51 -6.61
N GLY A 81 -17.68 -0.57 -7.33
CA GLY A 81 -18.44 -1.00 -8.51
C GLY A 81 -19.90 -1.36 -8.20
N LYS A 82 -20.19 -1.79 -6.97
CA LYS A 82 -21.56 -2.04 -6.48
C LYS A 82 -22.29 -0.80 -5.97
N GLY A 83 -21.67 0.40 -6.07
CA GLY A 83 -22.31 1.66 -5.69
C GLY A 83 -22.54 1.83 -4.19
N LYS A 84 -21.85 1.07 -3.33
CA LYS A 84 -22.01 1.20 -1.87
C LYS A 84 -21.16 2.39 -1.34
N GLN A 85 -21.80 3.41 -0.76
CA GLN A 85 -21.12 4.67 -0.40
C GLN A 85 -20.02 4.52 0.67
N TRP A 86 -20.11 3.54 1.57
CA TRP A 86 -19.06 3.26 2.56
C TRP A 86 -17.72 2.88 1.92
N GLY A 87 -17.72 2.36 0.69
CA GLY A 87 -16.49 2.07 -0.06
C GLY A 87 -15.64 3.32 -0.31
N ARG A 88 -16.25 4.52 -0.32
CA ARG A 88 -15.54 5.80 -0.41
C ARG A 88 -14.84 6.19 0.87
N ILE A 89 -15.50 5.95 2.01
CA ILE A 89 -14.96 6.26 3.34
C ILE A 89 -13.74 5.38 3.61
N VAL A 90 -13.84 4.08 3.30
CA VAL A 90 -12.71 3.16 3.51
C VAL A 90 -11.52 3.51 2.62
N ALA A 91 -11.76 3.88 1.36
CA ALA A 91 -10.70 4.32 0.45
C ALA A 91 -10.00 5.61 0.93
N THR A 92 -10.76 6.58 1.45
CA THR A 92 -10.17 7.81 2.01
C THR A 92 -9.37 7.55 3.28
N VAL A 93 -9.86 6.70 4.19
CA VAL A 93 -9.11 6.30 5.40
C VAL A 93 -7.79 5.63 5.02
N PHE A 94 -7.82 4.68 4.08
CA PHE A 94 -6.61 4.01 3.60
C PHE A 94 -5.61 4.95 2.95
N PHE A 95 -6.09 5.92 2.17
CA PHE A 95 -5.23 6.92 1.58
C PHE A 95 -4.56 7.80 2.63
N VAL A 96 -5.30 8.28 3.65
CA VAL A 96 -4.72 9.06 4.74
C VAL A 96 -3.67 8.24 5.50
N LEU A 97 -3.94 6.97 5.81
CA LEU A 97 -2.94 6.09 6.43
C LEU A 97 -1.69 5.90 5.55
N SER A 98 -1.87 5.83 4.23
CA SER A 98 -0.76 5.74 3.27
C SER A 98 0.07 7.01 3.25
N VAL A 99 -0.57 8.20 3.30
CA VAL A 99 0.11 9.49 3.43
C VAL A 99 0.92 9.55 4.73
N LEU A 100 0.31 9.20 5.87
CA LEU A 100 0.98 9.21 7.17
C LEU A 100 2.17 8.25 7.20
N SER A 101 2.03 7.07 6.61
CA SER A 101 3.11 6.09 6.49
C SER A 101 4.26 6.63 5.65
N LEU A 102 3.95 7.29 4.52
CA LEU A 102 4.96 7.93 3.69
C LEU A 102 5.67 9.05 4.46
N VAL A 103 4.94 9.93 5.14
CA VAL A 103 5.52 11.01 5.95
C VAL A 103 6.43 10.46 7.05
N ALA A 104 5.98 9.41 7.76
CA ALA A 104 6.80 8.74 8.77
C ALA A 104 8.06 8.11 8.18
N SER A 105 7.99 7.58 6.95
CA SER A 105 9.17 7.06 6.23
C SER A 105 10.18 8.15 5.90
N LEU A 106 9.76 9.42 5.75
CA LEU A 106 10.69 10.53 5.46
C LEU A 106 11.67 10.80 6.60
N ALA A 107 11.30 10.45 7.84
CA ALA A 107 12.14 10.57 9.02
C ALA A 107 13.14 9.40 9.16
N ARG A 108 13.09 8.40 8.27
CA ARG A 108 13.95 7.21 8.29
C ARG A 108 14.84 7.18 7.06
N PRO A 109 16.09 6.70 7.16
CA PRO A 109 16.90 6.40 5.99
C PRO A 109 16.29 5.20 5.25
N GLU A 110 15.64 5.49 4.12
CA GLU A 110 14.97 4.55 3.22
C GLU A 110 15.68 4.48 1.86
N SER A 111 15.58 3.35 1.16
CA SER A 111 16.13 3.24 -0.19
C SER A 111 15.39 4.16 -1.18
N VAL A 112 16.10 4.72 -2.16
CA VAL A 112 15.49 5.58 -3.20
C VAL A 112 14.39 4.83 -3.95
N LEU A 113 14.56 3.54 -4.21
CA LEU A 113 13.57 2.69 -4.87
C LEU A 113 12.29 2.55 -4.04
N THR A 114 12.40 2.25 -2.74
CA THR A 114 11.25 2.16 -1.83
C THR A 114 10.47 3.48 -1.80
N ARG A 115 11.20 4.60 -1.80
CA ARG A 115 10.61 5.94 -1.80
C ARG A 115 9.82 6.23 -3.08
N ILE A 116 10.38 5.87 -4.25
CA ILE A 116 9.70 6.02 -5.54
C ILE A 116 8.43 5.17 -5.61
N LEU A 117 8.50 3.90 -5.18
CA LEU A 117 7.33 3.02 -5.17
C LEU A 117 6.23 3.54 -4.24
N GLY A 118 6.58 4.05 -3.05
CA GLY A 118 5.63 4.69 -2.14
C GLY A 118 4.96 5.93 -2.75
N LEU A 119 5.72 6.76 -3.48
CA LEU A 119 5.17 7.93 -4.18
C LEU A 119 4.22 7.53 -5.32
N VAL A 120 4.57 6.50 -6.12
CA VAL A 120 3.70 6.00 -7.18
C VAL A 120 2.39 5.46 -6.61
N GLN A 121 2.46 4.67 -5.54
CA GLN A 121 1.29 4.16 -4.82
C GLN A 121 0.40 5.31 -4.34
N LEU A 122 1.01 6.38 -3.82
CA LEU A 122 0.29 7.56 -3.35
C LEU A 122 -0.44 8.28 -4.49
N ILE A 123 0.22 8.48 -5.63
CA ILE A 123 -0.37 9.13 -6.81
C ILE A 123 -1.55 8.32 -7.33
N VAL A 124 -1.42 6.99 -7.40
CA VAL A 124 -2.51 6.09 -7.80
C VAL A 124 -3.69 6.18 -6.81
N GLY A 125 -3.42 6.19 -5.51
CA GLY A 125 -4.44 6.37 -4.48
C GLY A 125 -5.16 7.72 -4.57
N ALA A 126 -4.42 8.80 -4.80
CA ALA A 126 -4.98 10.14 -4.96
C ALA A 126 -5.86 10.24 -6.21
N ALA A 127 -5.42 9.68 -7.34
CA ALA A 127 -6.19 9.64 -8.57
C ALA A 127 -7.48 8.82 -8.41
N ALA A 128 -7.42 7.68 -7.71
CA ALA A 128 -8.59 6.87 -7.41
C ALA A 128 -9.63 7.67 -6.58
N ILE A 129 -9.19 8.36 -5.52
CA ILE A 129 -10.08 9.22 -4.73
C ILE A 129 -10.68 10.34 -5.57
N TYR A 130 -9.87 11.02 -6.37
CA TYR A 130 -10.35 12.12 -7.22
C TYR A 130 -11.52 11.66 -8.12
N PHE A 131 -11.38 10.52 -8.82
CA PHE A 131 -12.44 9.97 -9.67
C PHE A 131 -13.66 9.42 -8.90
N MET A 132 -13.47 8.98 -7.65
CA MET A 132 -14.59 8.56 -6.79
C MET A 132 -15.47 9.74 -6.36
N TYR A 133 -14.89 10.94 -6.23
CA TYR A 133 -15.61 12.15 -5.80
C TYR A 133 -16.17 12.99 -6.94
N GLN A 134 -15.97 12.57 -8.20
CA GLN A 134 -16.59 13.21 -9.35
C GLN A 134 -18.13 13.11 -9.30
N LYS A 135 -18.81 14.10 -9.88
CA LYS A 135 -20.28 14.22 -9.88
C LYS A 135 -20.97 12.94 -10.38
N ASP A 136 -20.54 12.40 -11.51
CA ASP A 136 -21.11 11.20 -12.14
C ASP A 136 -21.01 9.97 -11.23
N SER A 137 -19.89 9.81 -10.52
CA SER A 137 -19.70 8.74 -9.53
C SER A 137 -20.63 8.96 -8.33
N SER A 138 -20.76 10.20 -7.86
CA SER A 138 -21.63 10.55 -6.73
C SER A 138 -23.12 10.33 -7.02
N GLU A 139 -23.55 10.56 -8.26
CA GLU A 139 -24.93 10.25 -8.70
C GLU A 139 -25.18 8.75 -8.78
N PHE A 140 -24.23 7.97 -9.30
CA PHE A 140 -24.33 6.50 -9.29
C PHE A 140 -24.41 5.93 -7.87
N TYR A 141 -23.59 6.44 -6.95
CA TYR A 141 -23.65 6.08 -5.53
C TYR A 141 -25.03 6.42 -4.95
N ARG A 142 -25.59 7.60 -5.24
CA ARG A 142 -26.90 8.03 -4.74
C ARG A 142 -28.04 7.19 -5.31
N ALA A 143 -28.00 6.86 -6.59
CA ALA A 143 -28.99 6.00 -7.25
C ALA A 143 -28.96 4.55 -6.72
N SER A 144 -27.77 4.02 -6.42
CA SER A 144 -27.59 2.66 -5.90
C SER A 144 -27.91 2.52 -4.41
N SER A 145 -27.96 3.64 -3.68
CA SER A 145 -28.22 3.67 -2.23
C SER A 145 -29.67 4.04 -1.89
N ALA A 146 -30.46 4.44 -2.90
CA ALA A 146 -31.88 4.72 -2.71
C ALA A 146 -32.62 3.40 -2.36
N PRO A 147 -33.54 3.40 -1.38
CA PRO A 147 -34.37 2.25 -1.10
C PRO A 147 -35.11 1.83 -2.38
N ARG A 148 -35.06 0.53 -2.73
CA ARG A 148 -35.92 -0.01 -3.79
C ARG A 148 -37.36 0.09 -3.29
N MET A 149 -38.09 1.07 -3.81
CA MET A 149 -39.54 1.21 -3.61
C MET A 149 -40.29 0.18 -4.44
#